data_AF-A0A1H1VFP8-F1
#
_entry.id   AF-A0A1H1VFP8-F1
#
_cell.length_a   1.000
_cell.length_b   1.000
_cell.length_c   1.000
_cell.angle_alpha   90.00
_cell.angle_beta   90.00
_cell.angle_gamma   90.00
#
_symmetry.space_group_name_H-M   'P 1'
#
loop_
_entity.id
_entity.type
_entity.pdbx_description
1 polymer ?
#
loop_
_entity_poly.entity_id
_entity_poly.type
_entity_poly.pdbx_seq_one_letter_code
_entity_poly.pdbx_strand_id
1 'polypeptide(L)'
;MSTEQGNNQIPPAPVIEFPKNDAVVKSPVKFGGTGMNEWWVWIKFSETANIYEPVRPEVRWEGTVTLPPGRYTVRALQEYNRQRSEYTPELSFFVVE
;
A
#
# COMPACT_ATOMS: atom_id res chain seq x y z
N MET A 1 17.96 38.04 3.21
CA MET A 1 17.12 37.26 2.29
C MET A 1 17.56 35.81 2.45
N SER A 2 16.81 35.04 3.24
CA SER A 2 17.13 33.66 3.56
C SER A 2 16.63 32.78 2.42
N THR A 3 17.52 32.03 1.78
CA THR A 3 17.19 30.99 0.82
C THR A 3 16.57 29.82 1.57
N GLU A 4 15.25 29.71 1.57
CA GLU A 4 14.59 28.44 1.85
C GLU A 4 14.89 27.51 0.68
N GLN A 5 15.95 26.71 0.82
CA GLN A 5 16.06 25.45 0.08
C GLN A 5 14.81 24.65 0.42
N GLY A 6 13.84 24.62 -0.49
CA GLY A 6 12.68 23.75 -0.38
C GLY A 6 13.20 22.33 -0.21
N ASN A 7 13.01 21.78 0.99
CA ASN A 7 13.36 20.39 1.29
C ASN A 7 12.64 19.51 0.26
N ASN A 8 13.40 18.96 -0.68
CA ASN A 8 12.95 17.95 -1.63
C ASN A 8 12.81 16.61 -0.89
N GLN A 9 12.05 16.61 0.21
CA GLN A 9 11.88 15.44 1.08
C GLN A 9 10.95 14.46 0.38
N ILE A 10 11.49 13.30 0.04
CA ILE A 10 10.70 12.19 -0.50
C ILE A 10 9.69 11.77 0.58
N PRO A 11 8.38 11.75 0.28
CA PRO A 11 7.36 11.28 1.21
C PRO A 11 7.66 9.85 1.67
N PRO A 12 7.44 9.49 2.95
CA PRO A 12 7.60 8.11 3.41
C PRO A 12 6.70 7.16 2.61
N ALA A 13 7.12 5.90 2.46
CA ALA A 13 6.24 4.86 1.92
C ALA A 13 5.09 4.56 2.91
N PRO A 14 3.93 4.08 2.43
CA PRO A 14 2.88 3.60 3.32
C PRO A 14 3.33 2.31 4.03
N VAL A 15 2.62 1.89 5.08
CA VAL A 15 2.84 0.61 5.74
C VAL A 15 1.72 -0.35 5.36
N ILE A 16 2.08 -1.56 4.96
CA ILE A 16 1.15 -2.69 4.82
C ILE A 16 1.18 -3.47 6.14
N GLU A 17 0.09 -3.42 6.90
CA GLU A 17 -0.05 -4.16 8.15
C GLU A 17 -0.69 -5.53 7.95
N PHE A 18 -1.58 -5.66 6.95
CA PHE A 18 -2.21 -6.90 6.56
C PHE A 18 -2.41 -6.98 5.04
N PRO A 19 -2.27 -8.19 4.44
CA PRO A 19 -1.76 -9.42 5.06
C PRO A 19 -0.29 -9.28 5.49
N LYS A 20 0.17 -10.13 6.42
CA LYS A 20 1.60 -10.19 6.81
C LYS A 20 2.40 -10.97 5.76
N ASN A 21 3.71 -10.75 5.72
CA ASN A 21 4.59 -11.55 4.87
C ASN A 21 4.49 -13.04 5.24
N ASP A 22 4.45 -13.88 4.21
CA ASP A 22 4.26 -15.34 4.26
C ASP A 22 2.94 -15.80 4.92
N ALA A 23 1.97 -14.90 5.08
CA ALA A 23 0.67 -15.26 5.63
C ALA A 23 -0.12 -16.18 4.68
N VAL A 24 -0.92 -17.07 5.26
CA VAL A 24 -1.94 -17.85 4.54
C VAL A 24 -3.31 -17.25 4.87
N VAL A 25 -4.03 -16.78 3.86
CA VAL A 25 -5.29 -16.05 3.99
C VAL A 25 -6.38 -16.62 3.10
N LYS A 26 -7.64 -16.39 3.45
CA LYS A 26 -8.79 -16.75 2.61
C LYS A 26 -9.18 -15.61 1.68
N SER A 27 -9.81 -15.96 0.57
CA SER A 27 -10.48 -14.98 -0.31
C SER A 27 -11.86 -14.62 0.26
N PRO A 28 -12.29 -13.34 0.23
CA PRO A 28 -11.56 -12.17 -0.27
C PRO A 28 -10.49 -11.69 0.73
N VAL A 29 -9.36 -11.24 0.20
CA VAL A 29 -8.21 -10.80 1.00
C VAL A 29 -8.40 -9.37 1.45
N LYS A 30 -8.35 -9.17 2.77
CA LYS A 30 -8.32 -7.84 3.39
C LYS A 30 -6.89 -7.30 3.36
N PHE A 31 -6.75 -6.08 2.85
CA PHE A 31 -5.54 -5.28 2.91
C PHE A 31 -5.74 -4.07 3.80
N GLY A 32 -4.68 -3.62 4.45
CA GLY A 32 -4.71 -2.38 5.19
C GLY A 32 -3.42 -2.08 5.94
N GLY A 33 -3.36 -0.88 6.47
CA GLY A 33 -2.25 -0.37 7.24
C GLY A 33 -2.31 1.14 7.35
N THR A 34 -1.15 1.79 7.35
CA THR A 34 -1.03 3.25 7.57
C THR A 34 -0.43 3.97 6.36
N GLY A 35 -0.71 5.27 6.25
CA GLY A 35 -0.22 6.12 5.16
C GLY A 35 0.00 7.56 5.60
N MET A 36 -0.09 8.52 4.71
CA MET A 36 -0.18 9.95 5.05
C MET A 36 -1.63 10.42 4.93
N ASN A 37 -2.07 11.29 5.84
CA ASN A 37 -3.43 11.81 5.83
C ASN A 37 -3.75 12.49 4.49
N GLU A 38 -4.93 12.21 3.91
CA GLU A 38 -5.39 12.69 2.58
C GLU A 38 -4.66 12.10 1.36
N TRP A 39 -3.67 11.22 1.57
CA TRP A 39 -2.99 10.52 0.48
C TRP A 39 -3.78 9.29 0.07
N TRP A 40 -3.43 8.74 -1.08
CA TRP A 40 -3.97 7.49 -1.56
C TRP A 40 -2.89 6.43 -1.65
N VAL A 41 -3.22 5.20 -1.27
CA VAL A 41 -2.32 4.05 -1.33
C VAL A 41 -2.63 3.21 -2.55
N TRP A 42 -1.59 2.95 -3.34
CA TRP A 42 -1.60 2.04 -4.48
C TRP A 42 -0.94 0.73 -4.08
N ILE A 43 -1.69 -0.35 -4.04
CA ILE A 43 -1.13 -1.70 -3.86
C ILE A 43 -0.97 -2.32 -5.23
N LYS A 44 0.29 -2.58 -5.60
CA LYS A 44 0.64 -3.18 -6.88
C LYS A 44 0.93 -4.66 -6.71
N PHE A 45 0.21 -5.46 -7.48
CA PHE A 45 0.47 -6.89 -7.62
C PHE A 45 1.46 -7.11 -8.76
N SER A 46 2.33 -8.09 -8.63
CA SER A 46 3.28 -8.41 -9.70
C SER A 46 2.59 -8.91 -10.99
N GLU A 47 1.43 -9.56 -10.87
CA GLU A 47 0.80 -10.29 -11.97
C GLU A 47 -0.71 -9.98 -12.17
N THR A 48 -1.34 -9.19 -11.29
CA THR A 48 -2.81 -9.00 -11.27
C THR A 48 -3.25 -7.55 -11.09
N ALA A 49 -4.56 -7.33 -10.94
CA ALA A 49 -5.16 -6.02 -10.72
C ALA A 49 -4.62 -5.33 -9.45
N ASN A 50 -4.50 -4.01 -9.50
CA ASN A 50 -4.04 -3.17 -8.38
C ASN A 50 -5.22 -2.74 -7.50
N ILE A 51 -4.95 -2.46 -6.24
CA ILE A 51 -5.91 -1.85 -5.31
C ILE A 51 -5.55 -0.38 -5.12
N TYR A 52 -6.56 0.48 -5.01
CA TYR A 52 -6.39 1.91 -4.79
C TYR A 52 -7.33 2.38 -3.68
N GLU A 53 -6.76 2.74 -2.53
CA GLU A 53 -7.54 3.11 -1.33
C GLU A 53 -7.14 4.48 -0.77
N PRO A 54 -8.10 5.31 -0.37
CA PRO A 54 -7.82 6.55 0.32
C PRO A 54 -7.36 6.27 1.76
N VAL A 55 -6.38 7.05 2.23
CA VAL A 55 -6.05 7.09 3.65
C VAL A 55 -7.12 7.91 4.37
N ARG A 56 -7.93 7.23 5.17
CA ARG A 56 -9.02 7.77 5.98
C ARG A 56 -8.48 8.56 7.19
N PRO A 57 -9.35 9.32 7.89
CA PRO A 57 -9.00 9.91 9.19
C PRO A 57 -8.37 8.85 10.11
N GLU A 58 -7.43 9.28 10.97
CA GLU A 58 -6.55 8.40 11.76
C GLU A 58 -5.43 7.70 10.98
N VAL A 59 -5.15 8.16 9.75
CA VAL A 59 -3.95 7.76 9.01
C VAL A 59 -3.97 6.27 8.62
N ARG A 60 -5.18 5.71 8.43
CA ARG A 60 -5.41 4.31 8.09
C ARG A 60 -6.04 4.15 6.72
N TRP A 61 -5.67 3.09 6.03
CA TRP A 61 -6.31 2.68 4.78
C TRP A 61 -6.69 1.20 4.88
N GLU A 62 -7.79 0.83 4.25
CA GLU A 62 -8.26 -0.56 4.19
C GLU A 62 -8.92 -0.80 2.82
N GLY A 63 -8.69 -1.96 2.24
CA GLY A 63 -9.29 -2.41 0.99
C GLY A 63 -9.47 -3.91 0.98
N THR A 64 -10.33 -4.41 0.09
CA THR A 64 -10.60 -5.84 -0.04
C THR A 64 -10.56 -6.24 -1.51
N VAL A 65 -9.93 -7.37 -1.81
CA VAL A 65 -9.85 -7.91 -3.17
C VAL A 65 -10.17 -9.40 -3.20
N THR A 66 -10.94 -9.82 -4.19
CA THR A 66 -11.16 -11.24 -4.46
C THR A 66 -10.00 -11.75 -5.30
N LEU A 67 -9.26 -12.72 -4.75
CA LEU A 67 -8.16 -13.38 -5.41
C LEU A 67 -8.43 -14.89 -5.49
N PRO A 68 -8.14 -15.56 -6.62
CA PRO A 68 -8.14 -17.01 -6.66
C PRO A 68 -7.03 -17.59 -5.78
N PRO A 69 -7.12 -18.87 -5.35
CA PRO A 69 -6.06 -19.52 -4.61
C PRO A 69 -4.71 -19.46 -5.34
N GLY A 70 -3.64 -19.19 -4.63
CA GLY A 70 -2.31 -19.00 -5.23
C GLY A 70 -1.37 -18.15 -4.41
N ARG A 71 -0.13 -18.04 -4.87
CA ARG A 71 0.90 -17.19 -4.26
C ARG A 71 0.90 -15.81 -4.91
N TYR A 72 0.92 -14.77 -4.08
CA TYR A 72 0.94 -13.38 -4.53
C TYR A 72 2.12 -12.64 -3.92
N THR A 73 2.67 -11.71 -4.69
CA THR A 73 3.65 -10.73 -4.23
C THR A 73 3.12 -9.34 -4.55
N VAL A 74 3.20 -8.44 -3.56
CA VAL A 74 2.73 -7.06 -3.66
C VAL A 74 3.76 -6.08 -3.12
N ARG A 75 3.64 -4.83 -3.55
CA ARG A 75 4.29 -3.66 -2.95
C ARG A 75 3.34 -2.48 -3.01
N ALA A 76 3.49 -1.52 -2.11
CA ALA A 76 2.64 -0.34 -2.09
C ALA A 76 3.43 0.96 -2.28
N LEU A 77 2.80 1.98 -2.81
CA LEU A 77 3.27 3.37 -2.71
C LEU A 77 2.09 4.26 -2.31
N GLN A 78 2.37 5.49 -1.89
CA GLN A 78 1.33 6.49 -1.69
C GLN A 78 1.53 7.72 -2.57
N GLU A 79 0.42 8.34 -2.99
CA GLU A 79 0.46 9.55 -3.80
C GLU A 79 -0.57 10.59 -3.37
N TYR A 80 -0.19 11.85 -3.54
CA TYR A 80 -1.07 13.02 -3.40
C TYR A 80 -0.55 14.14 -4.29
N ASN A 81 -1.43 14.79 -5.04
CA ASN A 81 -1.11 15.97 -5.84
C ASN A 81 0.12 15.80 -6.76
N ARG A 82 0.21 14.64 -7.44
CA ARG A 82 1.32 14.21 -8.32
C ARG A 82 2.67 13.96 -7.62
N GLN A 83 2.74 14.08 -6.30
CA GLN A 83 3.87 13.61 -5.52
C GLN A 83 3.67 12.13 -5.15
N ARG A 84 4.76 11.36 -5.14
CA ARG A 84 4.76 9.93 -4.83
C ARG A 84 5.83 9.63 -3.80
N SER A 85 5.55 8.67 -2.93
CA SER A 85 6.58 8.03 -2.11
C SER A 85 7.40 7.02 -2.92
N GLU A 86 8.47 6.51 -2.32
CA GLU A 86 9.05 5.23 -2.71
C GLU A 86 8.05 4.07 -2.52
N TYR A 87 8.36 2.92 -3.12
CA TYR A 87 7.63 1.68 -2.83
C TYR A 87 8.02 1.10 -1.47
N THR A 88 7.08 0.39 -0.84
CA THR A 88 7.39 -0.54 0.24
C THR A 88 8.28 -1.68 -0.27
N PRO A 89 8.99 -2.38 0.65
CA PRO A 89 9.49 -3.71 0.36
C PRO A 89 8.38 -4.63 -0.18
N GLU A 90 8.78 -5.64 -0.94
CA GLU A 90 7.86 -6.67 -1.40
C GLU A 90 7.33 -7.48 -0.22
N LEU A 91 6.04 -7.80 -0.29
CA LEU A 91 5.34 -8.66 0.66
C LEU A 91 4.71 -9.81 -0.13
N SER A 92 5.02 -11.04 0.27
CA SER A 92 4.43 -12.24 -0.32
C SER A 92 3.42 -12.88 0.63
N PHE A 93 2.35 -13.46 0.10
CA PHE A 93 1.35 -14.22 0.88
C PHE A 93 0.69 -15.28 0.01
N PHE A 94 -0.02 -16.22 0.63
CA PHE A 94 -0.72 -17.31 -0.06
C PHE A 94 -2.23 -17.23 0.19
N VAL A 95 -3.02 -17.37 -0.87
CA VAL A 95 -4.48 -17.40 -0.81
C VAL A 95 -4.95 -18.85 -0.91
N VAL A 96 -5.85 -19.24 0.00
CA VAL A 96 -6.55 -20.52 0.01
C VAL A 96 -8.07 -20.31 -0.15
N GLU A 97 -8.78 -21.41 -0.44
CA GLU A 97 -10.25 -21.46 -0.46
C GLU A 97 -10.89 -21.21 0.91
#